data_AF-A0A9E1B9F5-F1
#
_entry.id   AF-A0A9E1B9F5-F1
#
_cell.length_a   1.000
_cell.length_b   1.000
_cell.length_c   1.000
_cell.angle_alpha   90.00
_cell.angle_beta   90.00
_cell.angle_gamma   90.00
#
_symmetry.space_group_name_H-M   'P 1'
#
loop_
_entity.id
_entity.type
_entity.pdbx_description
1 polymer ?
#
loop_
_entity_poly.entity_id
_entity_poly.type
_entity_poly.pdbx_seq_one_letter_code
_entity_poly.pdbx_strand_id
1 'polypeptide(L)' 'MQITIDRFEENYAIAEYTDAAGSEQFAKIERVLLPGVKEGDVVDLVVNRTETQARKDKIRKLMDDLFEGE' A
#
# COMPACT_ATOMS: atom_id res chain seq x y z
N MET A 1 -1.06 -9.26 -4.38
CA MET A 1 0.06 -9.98 -3.75
C MET A 1 -0.33 -10.28 -2.32
N GLN A 2 0.05 -11.42 -1.76
CA GLN A 2 -0.21 -11.73 -0.36
C GLN A 2 1.07 -11.60 0.45
N ILE A 3 0.94 -11.06 1.65
CA ILE A 3 1.99 -11.02 2.66
C ILE A 3 1.44 -11.65 3.95
N THR A 4 2.32 -12.21 4.78
CA THR A 4 1.99 -12.67 6.14
C THR A 4 2.69 -11.78 7.13
N ILE A 5 2.00 -11.29 8.16
CA ILE A 5 2.66 -10.54 9.24
C ILE A 5 3.33 -11.54 10.18
N ASP A 6 4.65 -11.62 10.17
CA ASP A 6 5.41 -12.53 11.04
C ASP A 6 5.44 -11.99 12.49
N ARG A 7 5.95 -10.77 12.68
CA ARG A 7 6.10 -10.15 14.00
C ARG A 7 6.05 -8.62 13.98
N PHE A 8 5.76 -8.02 15.13
CA PHE A 8 5.91 -6.58 15.35
C PHE A 8 7.18 -6.26 16.15
N GLU A 9 7.95 -5.29 15.67
CA GLU A 9 9.15 -4.74 16.30
C GLU A 9 8.97 -3.24 16.50
N GLU A 10 8.68 -2.79 17.73
CA GLU A 10 8.42 -1.39 18.08
C GLU A 10 7.41 -0.71 17.13
N ASN A 11 7.92 0.05 16.15
CA ASN A 11 7.19 0.86 15.17
C ASN A 11 6.99 0.17 13.81
N TYR A 12 7.53 -1.03 13.63
CA TYR A 12 7.48 -1.78 12.37
C TYR A 12 6.80 -3.14 12.53
N ALA A 13 6.24 -3.63 11.44
CA ALA A 13 5.91 -5.02 11.24
C ALA A 13 6.92 -5.64 10.28
N ILE A 14 7.32 -6.87 10.56
CA ILE A 14 8.06 -7.72 9.64
C ILE A 14 7.02 -8.59 8.90
N ALA A 15 6.99 -8.48 7.58
CA ALA A 15 6.07 -9.21 6.73
C ALA A 15 6.83 -10.16 5.80
N GLU A 16 6.39 -11.40 5.75
CA GLU A 16 6.87 -12.45 4.85
C GLU A 16 6.10 -12.42 3.54
N TYR A 17 6.79 -12.63 2.43
CA TYR A 17 6.16 -12.81 1.12
C TYR A 17 7.03 -13.60 0.17
N THR A 18 6.40 -14.18 -0.84
CA THR A 18 7.09 -14.80 -1.97
C THR A 18 7.19 -13.78 -3.10
N ASP A 19 8.41 -13.54 -3.58
CA ASP A 19 8.62 -12.65 -4.72
C ASP A 19 8.27 -13.31 -6.06
N ALA A 20 8.45 -12.57 -7.16
CA ALA A 20 8.16 -13.07 -8.51
C ALA A 20 9.11 -14.21 -8.95
N ALA A 21 10.26 -14.37 -8.30
CA ALA A 21 11.21 -15.45 -8.56
C ALA A 21 10.90 -16.71 -7.71
N GLY A 22 9.87 -16.67 -6.86
CA GLY A 22 9.49 -17.79 -6.00
C GLY A 22 10.33 -17.89 -4.72
N SER A 23 11.09 -16.85 -4.37
CA SER A 23 11.91 -16.84 -3.16
C SER A 23 11.16 -16.18 -2.00
N GLU A 24 11.27 -16.76 -0.81
CA GLU A 24 10.77 -16.15 0.43
C GLU A 24 11.61 -14.92 0.79
N GLN A 25 10.94 -13.82 1.09
CA GLN A 25 11.52 -12.52 1.37
C GLN A 25 10.81 -11.88 2.57
N PHE A 26 11.46 -10.87 3.16
CA PHE A 26 10.93 -10.11 4.28
C PHE A 26 10.90 -8.63 3.94
N ALA A 27 9.80 -7.96 4.29
CA ALA A 27 9.63 -6.51 4.19
C ALA A 27 9.38 -5.89 5.56
N LYS A 28 9.92 -4.69 5.78
CA LYS A 28 9.53 -3.83 6.90
C LYS A 28 8.38 -2.94 6.49
N ILE A 29 7.30 -2.95 7.27
CA ILE A 29 6.12 -2.11 7.06
C ILE A 29 5.92 -1.26 8.30
N GLU A 30 5.76 0.05 8.14
CA GLU A 30 5.42 0.95 9.26
C GLU A 30 4.10 0.50 9.91
N ARG A 31 4.10 0.30 11.23
CA ARG A 31 2.95 -0.25 11.97
C ARG A 31 1.69 0.58 11.80
N VAL A 32 1.84 1.90 11.65
CA VAL A 32 0.72 2.83 11.43
C VAL A 32 -0.05 2.58 10.13
N LEU A 33 0.56 1.87 9.16
CA LEU A 33 -0.08 1.50 7.89
C LEU A 33 -0.91 0.21 7.98
N LEU A 34 -0.86 -0.50 9.12
CA LEU A 34 -1.53 -1.79 9.33
C LEU A 34 -2.52 -1.74 10.52
N PRO A 35 -3.53 -0.85 10.50
CA PRO A 35 -4.48 -0.75 11.60
C PRO A 35 -5.30 -2.03 11.75
N GLY A 36 -5.30 -2.60 12.96
CA GLY A 36 -6.11 -3.78 13.30
C GLY A 36 -5.52 -5.13 12.88
N VAL A 37 -4.38 -5.14 12.19
CA VAL A 37 -3.66 -6.35 11.79
C VAL A 37 -2.80 -6.88 12.95
N LYS A 38 -2.68 -8.20 13.07
CA LYS A 38 -1.95 -8.93 14.12
C LYS A 38 -0.88 -9.85 13.53
N GLU A 39 0.01 -10.33 14.39
CA GLU A 39 0.97 -11.38 14.03
C GLU A 39 0.22 -12.65 13.61
N GLY A 40 0.67 -13.27 12.52
CA GLY A 40 0.04 -14.40 11.85
C GLY A 40 -1.04 -14.02 10.83
N ASP A 41 -1.48 -12.77 10.74
CA ASP A 41 -2.48 -12.37 9.74
C ASP A 41 -1.91 -12.42 8.32
N VAL A 42 -2.70 -12.93 7.38
CA VAL A 42 -2.42 -12.89 5.94
C VAL A 42 -3.17 -11.70 5.32
N VAL A 43 -2.45 -10.84 4.61
CA VAL A 43 -2.96 -9.56 4.09
C VAL A 43 -2.81 -9.50 2.57
N ASP A 44 -3.87 -9.07 1.88
CA ASP A 44 -3.85 -8.79 0.45
C ASP A 44 -3.36 -7.36 0.16
N LEU A 45 -2.23 -7.26 -0.55
CA LEU A 45 -1.75 -6.02 -1.15
C LEU A 45 -2.31 -5.86 -2.57
N VAL A 46 -3.12 -4.82 -2.75
CA VAL A 46 -3.85 -4.54 -3.99
C VAL A 46 -3.71 -3.07 -4.38
N VAL A 47 -3.44 -2.82 -5.67
CA VAL A 47 -3.51 -1.46 -6.23
C VAL A 47 -4.97 -1.13 -6.52
N ASN A 48 -5.53 -0.14 -5.82
CA ASN A 48 -6.85 0.37 -6.14
C ASN A 48 -6.82 1.27 -7.39
N ARG A 49 -7.11 0.67 -8.55
CA ARG A 49 -7.11 1.36 -9.85
C ARG A 49 -8.21 2.41 -9.97
N THR A 50 -9.36 2.19 -9.34
CA THR A 50 -10.50 3.13 -9.34
C THR A 50 -10.12 4.43 -8.64
N GLU A 51 -9.65 4.36 -7.40
CA GLU A 51 -9.20 5.54 -6.65
C GLU A 51 -8.00 6.21 -7.33
N THR A 52 -7.10 5.42 -7.92
CA THR A 52 -5.99 5.96 -8.71
C THR A 52 -6.49 6.81 -9.89
N GLN A 53 -7.54 6.36 -10.59
CA GLN A 53 -8.13 7.10 -11.69
C GLN A 53 -8.86 8.35 -11.20
N ALA A 54 -9.68 8.24 -10.14
CA ALA A 54 -10.35 9.37 -9.53
C ALA A 54 -9.37 10.47 -9.09
N ARG A 55 -8.21 10.09 -8.52
CA ARG A 55 -7.14 11.03 -8.18
C ARG A 55 -6.57 11.74 -9.41
N LYS A 56 -6.37 11.03 -10.53
CA LYS A 56 -5.87 11.64 -11.78
C LYS A 56 -6.86 12.67 -12.31
N ASP A 57 -8.14 12.34 -12.32
CA ASP A 57 -9.17 13.23 -12.84
C ASP A 57 -9.34 14.47 -11.96
N LYS A 58 -9.26 14.32 -10.62
CA LYS A 58 -9.23 15.44 -9.68
C LYS A 58 -8.06 16.39 -9.97
N ILE A 59 -6.85 15.85 -10.23
CA ILE A 59 -5.67 16.67 -10.53
C ILE A 59 -5.84 17.41 -11.85
N ARG A 60 -6.36 16.74 -12.89
CA ARG A 60 -6.65 17.37 -14.18
C ARG A 60 -7.58 18.56 -14.02
N LYS A 61 -8.69 18.36 -13.30
CA LYS A 61 -9.64 19.45 -13.02
C LYS A 61 -8.98 20.63 -12.30
N LEU A 62 -8.13 20.38 -11.30
CA LEU A 62 -7.40 21.44 -10.61
C LEU A 62 -6.44 22.20 -11.53
N MET A 63 -5.88 21.54 -12.54
CA MET A 63 -5.06 22.20 -13.56
C MET A 63 -5.92 23.03 -14.50
N ASP A 64 -7.02 22.47 -15.00
CA ASP A 64 -7.96 23.18 -15.88
C ASP A 64 -8.49 24.46 -15.18
N ASP A 65 -8.93 24.34 -13.92
CA ASP A 65 -9.40 25.46 -13.09
C ASP A 65 -8.32 26.56 -12.89
N LEU A 66 -7.04 26.21 -12.90
CA LEU A 66 -5.93 27.15 -12.74
C LEU A 66 -5.59 27.90 -14.05
N PHE A 67 -5.76 27.23 -15.20
CA PHE A 67 -5.39 27.77 -16.51
C PHE A 67 -6.57 28.32 -17.33
N GLU A 68 -7.82 28.11 -16.90
CA GLU A 68 -9.01 28.77 -17.47
C GLU A 68 -9.15 30.27 -17.06
N GLY A 69 -8.21 30.78 -16.26
CA GLY A 69 -8.13 32.18 -15.82
C GLY A 69 -7.20 33.09 -16.63
N GLU A 70 -6.66 32.63 -17.77
CA GLU A 70 -5.91 33.45 -18.76
C GLU A 70 -6.75 33.83 -19.99
#